data_AF-A0A1I7J3H9-F1
#
_entry.id   AF-A0A1I7J3H9-F1
#
_cell.length_a   1.000
_cell.length_b   1.000
_cell.length_c   1.000
_cell.angle_alpha   90.00
_cell.angle_beta   90.00
_cell.angle_gamma   90.00
#
_symmetry.space_group_name_H-M   'P 1'
#
loop_
_entity.id
_entity.type
_entity.pdbx_description
1 polymer ?
#
loop_
_entity_poly.entity_id
_entity_poly.type
_entity_poly.pdbx_seq_one_letter_code
_entity_poly.pdbx_strand_id
1 'polypeptide(L)'
;MSASVHQLPTPSQPPAVQRDRADFGALRAELHQRCADHDLAELWSSLATGERKALLASAKLSPREALTPIEQMAKFNREAIRGAIQRMSQYANRLRRQLEGDKPHPSRELASLARQALAEGDTRAAQHWLALIEKGVA
;
A
#
# COMPACT_ATOMS: atom_id res chain seq x y z
N MET A 1 -51.61 -33.18 15.79
CA MET A 1 -50.18 -33.57 15.79
C MET A 1 -49.37 -32.30 15.91
N SER A 2 -48.74 -32.06 17.08
CA SER A 2 -48.02 -30.82 17.36
C SER A 2 -46.52 -31.06 17.23
N ALA A 3 -45.86 -30.35 16.32
CA ALA A 3 -44.42 -30.45 16.09
C ALA A 3 -43.65 -29.72 17.20
N SER A 4 -42.80 -30.43 17.92
CA SER A 4 -41.91 -29.87 18.94
C SER A 4 -40.67 -29.25 18.27
N VAL A 5 -40.64 -27.93 18.20
CA VAL A 5 -39.48 -27.17 17.69
C VAL A 5 -38.39 -27.13 18.76
N HIS A 6 -37.27 -27.82 18.53
CA HIS A 6 -36.08 -27.71 19.39
C HIS A 6 -35.35 -26.40 19.09
N GLN A 7 -35.21 -25.54 20.09
CA GLN A 7 -34.41 -24.33 19.99
C GLN A 7 -32.91 -24.68 20.01
N LEU A 8 -32.15 -24.13 19.06
CA LEU A 8 -30.70 -24.25 19.02
C LEU A 8 -30.07 -23.50 20.21
N PRO A 9 -28.99 -24.03 20.81
CA PRO A 9 -28.31 -23.39 21.93
C PRO A 9 -27.71 -22.04 21.48
N THR A 10 -27.96 -21.02 22.28
CA THR A 10 -27.47 -19.65 22.09
C THR A 10 -25.94 -19.64 22.16
N PRO A 11 -25.23 -18.91 21.28
CA PRO A 11 -23.77 -18.84 21.35
C PRO A 11 -23.35 -18.24 22.69
N SER A 12 -22.47 -18.99 23.38
CA SER A 12 -21.81 -18.57 24.62
C SER A 12 -21.15 -17.21 24.41
N GLN A 13 -21.49 -16.26 25.28
CA GLN A 13 -20.93 -14.92 25.29
C GLN A 13 -19.39 -15.01 25.31
N PRO A 14 -18.67 -14.32 24.39
CA PRO A 14 -17.23 -14.37 24.38
C PRO A 14 -16.69 -13.90 25.74
N PRO A 15 -15.63 -14.52 26.28
CA PRO A 15 -15.10 -14.18 27.58
C PRO A 15 -14.74 -12.69 27.61
N ALA A 16 -15.17 -12.00 28.67
CA ALA A 16 -14.84 -10.61 28.89
C ALA A 16 -13.33 -10.45 28.84
N VAL A 17 -12.84 -9.67 27.87
CA VAL A 17 -11.41 -9.39 27.68
C VAL A 17 -10.86 -8.86 29.00
N GLN A 18 -9.95 -9.62 29.62
CA GLN A 18 -9.36 -9.27 30.90
C GLN A 18 -8.73 -7.88 30.80
N ARG A 19 -9.07 -6.99 31.75
CA ARG A 19 -8.41 -5.68 31.86
C ARG A 19 -6.91 -5.89 31.93
N ASP A 20 -6.22 -5.13 31.09
CA ASP A 20 -4.79 -5.19 30.83
C ASP A 20 -4.00 -5.35 32.14
N ARG A 21 -3.44 -6.54 32.36
CA ARG A 21 -2.68 -6.81 33.58
C ARG A 21 -1.36 -6.05 33.46
N ALA A 22 -1.14 -5.10 34.37
CA ALA A 22 0.14 -4.38 34.53
C ALA A 22 0.58 -3.55 33.31
N ASP A 23 -0.36 -2.84 32.67
CA ASP A 23 -0.08 -1.86 31.61
C ASP A 23 0.68 -2.43 30.39
N PHE A 24 0.67 -3.75 30.19
CA PHE A 24 1.37 -4.42 29.09
C PHE A 24 0.84 -3.98 27.72
N GLY A 25 -0.45 -3.76 27.57
CA GLY A 25 -1.05 -3.18 26.38
C GLY A 25 -0.63 -1.73 26.15
N ALA A 26 -0.43 -0.93 27.20
CA ALA A 26 0.15 0.41 27.09
C ALA A 26 1.61 0.37 26.64
N LEU A 27 2.43 -0.50 27.25
CA LEU A 27 3.83 -0.73 26.85
C LEU A 27 3.94 -1.25 25.42
N ARG A 28 3.06 -2.19 25.04
CA ARG A 28 2.99 -2.74 23.68
C ARG A 28 2.58 -1.66 22.67
N ALA A 29 1.60 -0.82 23.01
CA ALA A 29 1.19 0.31 22.18
C ALA A 29 2.33 1.32 22.01
N GLU A 30 3.07 1.61 23.08
CA GLU A 30 4.24 2.49 23.04
C GLU A 30 5.35 1.92 22.15
N LEU A 31 5.69 0.63 22.30
CA LEU A 31 6.70 -0.03 21.47
C LEU A 31 6.29 -0.07 19.99
N HIS A 32 5.04 -0.43 19.69
CA HIS A 32 4.53 -0.36 18.32
C HIS A 32 4.59 1.06 17.76
N GLN A 33 4.29 2.07 18.58
CA GLN A 33 4.37 3.47 18.15
C GLN A 33 5.81 3.92 17.88
N ARG A 34 6.78 3.49 18.71
CA ARG A 34 8.22 3.76 18.49
C ARG A 34 8.73 3.07 17.22
N CYS A 35 8.36 1.81 16.98
CA CYS A 35 8.70 1.10 15.75
C CYS A 35 8.05 1.74 14.52
N ALA A 36 6.81 2.22 14.62
CA ALA A 36 6.12 2.87 13.50
C ALA A 36 6.83 4.15 13.03
N ASP A 37 7.49 4.86 13.94
CA ASP A 37 8.22 6.11 13.65
C ASP A 37 9.67 5.88 13.16
N HIS A 38 10.21 4.66 13.26
CA HIS A 38 11.59 4.36 12.87
C HIS A 38 11.86 4.64 11.38
N ASP A 39 11.04 4.08 10.48
CA ASP A 39 11.19 4.26 9.03
C ASP A 39 11.07 5.73 8.63
N LEU A 40 10.19 6.47 9.32
CA LEU A 40 10.00 7.90 9.09
C LEU A 40 11.23 8.70 9.55
N ALA A 41 11.85 8.33 10.67
CA ALA A 41 13.08 8.94 11.16
C ALA A 41 14.27 8.67 10.25
N GLU A 42 14.42 7.43 9.77
CA GLU A 42 15.44 7.07 8.81
C GLU A 42 15.29 7.90 7.52
N LEU A 43 14.09 7.92 6.93
CA LEU A 43 13.80 8.75 5.77
C LEU A 43 14.11 10.22 6.05
N TRP A 44 13.58 10.79 7.14
CA TRP A 44 13.77 12.19 7.48
C TRP A 44 15.25 12.57 7.60
N SER A 45 16.05 11.70 8.23
CA SER A 45 17.49 11.90 8.41
C SER A 45 18.24 11.95 7.08
N SER A 46 17.82 11.14 6.09
CA SER A 46 18.43 11.09 4.75
C SER A 46 18.07 12.28 3.85
N LEU A 47 16.96 12.97 4.11
CA LEU A 47 16.51 14.11 3.32
C LEU A 47 17.35 15.36 3.59
N ALA A 48 17.73 16.07 2.53
CA ALA A 48 18.32 17.40 2.61
C ALA A 48 17.31 18.44 3.12
N THR A 49 17.79 19.54 3.70
CA THR A 49 16.92 20.59 4.27
C THR A 49 15.89 21.15 3.28
N GLY A 50 16.24 21.28 1.99
CA GLY A 50 15.31 21.70 0.95
C GLY A 50 14.16 20.71 0.73
N GLU A 51 14.47 19.42 0.74
CA GLU A 51 13.49 18.33 0.58
C GLU A 51 12.57 18.25 1.80
N ARG A 52 13.12 18.40 3.01
CA ARG A 52 12.34 18.50 4.25
C ARG A 52 11.34 19.66 4.18
N LYS A 53 11.76 20.84 3.71
CA LYS A 53 10.86 21.99 3.53
C LYS A 53 9.75 21.71 2.52
N ALA A 54 10.08 21.07 1.39
CA ALA A 54 9.09 20.68 0.40
C ALA A 54 8.08 19.67 0.98
N LEU A 55 8.55 18.71 1.77
CA LEU A 55 7.71 17.72 2.42
C LEU A 55 6.78 18.37 3.47
N LEU A 56 7.29 19.28 4.29
CA LEU A 56 6.51 20.05 5.26
C LEU A 56 5.44 20.90 4.57
N ALA A 57 5.78 21.56 3.46
CA ALA A 57 4.80 22.32 2.67
C ALA A 57 3.67 21.41 2.15
N SER A 58 4.01 20.22 1.64
CA SER A 58 3.04 19.20 1.17
C SER A 58 2.17 18.64 2.32
N ALA A 59 2.72 18.62 3.54
CA ALA A 59 2.02 18.28 4.78
C ALA A 59 1.21 19.45 5.38
N LYS A 60 1.26 20.65 4.78
CA LYS A 60 0.67 21.91 5.30
C LYS A 60 1.21 22.30 6.68
N LEU A 61 2.49 22.02 6.92
CA LEU A 61 3.21 22.35 8.15
C LEU A 61 4.18 23.52 7.91
N SER A 62 4.67 24.10 9.01
CA SER A 62 5.60 25.21 8.96
C SER A 62 6.98 24.77 8.42
N PRO A 63 7.54 25.43 7.38
CA PRO A 63 8.87 25.13 6.87
C PRO A 63 10.00 25.34 7.89
N ARG A 64 9.73 26.04 9.00
CA ARG A 64 10.68 26.24 10.10
C ARG A 64 11.03 24.94 10.82
N GLU A 65 10.13 23.95 10.79
CA GLU A 65 10.33 22.64 11.41
C GLU A 65 11.32 21.75 10.63
N ALA A 66 11.85 22.19 9.49
CA ALA A 66 12.77 21.40 8.66
C ALA A 66 14.07 21.01 9.35
N LEU A 67 14.47 21.75 10.39
CA LEU A 67 15.66 21.47 11.20
C LEU A 67 15.34 20.65 12.45
N THR A 68 14.05 20.47 12.77
CA THR A 68 13.62 19.71 13.94
C THR A 68 13.78 18.20 13.65
N PRO A 69 14.39 17.42 14.55
CA PRO A 69 14.38 15.96 14.47
C PRO A 69 12.94 15.44 14.45
N ILE A 70 12.65 14.41 13.64
CA ILE A 70 11.27 13.94 13.47
C ILE A 70 10.67 13.48 14.80
N GLU A 71 11.49 12.88 15.68
CA GLU A 71 11.06 12.31 16.96
C GLU A 71 10.57 13.39 17.93
N GLN A 72 11.06 14.63 17.77
CA GLN A 72 10.68 15.78 18.57
C GLN A 72 9.44 16.51 18.04
N MET A 73 9.00 16.19 16.82
CA MET A 73 7.78 16.77 16.26
C MET A 73 6.54 16.19 16.96
N ALA A 74 5.45 16.95 17.01
CA ALA A 74 4.18 16.43 17.51
C ALA A 74 3.70 15.22 16.68
N LYS A 75 3.02 14.26 17.32
CA LYS A 75 2.47 13.07 16.64
C LYS A 75 1.63 13.46 15.42
N PHE A 76 0.81 14.50 15.55
CA PHE A 76 0.01 15.04 14.45
C PHE A 76 0.87 15.44 13.23
N ASN A 77 2.01 16.11 13.47
CA ASN A 77 2.91 16.53 12.40
C ASN A 77 3.53 15.31 11.70
N ARG A 78 3.95 14.30 12.47
CA ARG A 78 4.51 13.05 11.90
C ARG A 78 3.48 12.32 11.02
N GLU A 79 2.24 12.23 11.47
CA GLU A 79 1.14 11.65 10.68
C GLU A 79 0.82 12.49 9.43
N ALA A 80 0.85 13.82 9.53
CA ALA A 80 0.66 14.70 8.38
C ALA A 80 1.77 14.51 7.33
N ILE A 81 3.02 14.32 7.78
CA ILE A 81 4.16 14.01 6.92
C ILE A 81 3.98 12.65 6.25
N ARG A 82 3.61 11.59 6.98
CA ARG A 82 3.28 10.28 6.38
C ARG A 82 2.21 10.39 5.30
N GLY A 83 1.13 11.10 5.60
CA GLY A 83 0.05 11.32 4.65
C GLY A 83 0.53 12.08 3.41
N ALA A 84 1.43 13.06 3.56
CA ALA A 84 2.03 13.77 2.44
C ALA A 84 2.89 12.85 1.57
N ILE A 85 3.77 12.04 2.18
CA ILE A 85 4.58 11.04 1.48
C ILE A 85 3.67 10.10 0.68
N GLN A 86 2.65 9.53 1.31
CA GLN A 86 1.73 8.60 0.65
C GLN A 86 1.04 9.25 -0.56
N ARG A 87 0.54 10.48 -0.43
CA ARG A 87 -0.07 11.23 -1.54
C ARG A 87 0.92 11.49 -2.67
N MET A 88 2.15 11.89 -2.34
CA MET A 88 3.21 12.15 -3.31
C MET A 88 3.60 10.88 -4.05
N SER A 89 3.75 9.74 -3.37
CA SER A 89 4.01 8.44 -4.00
C SER A 89 2.87 8.00 -4.90
N GLN A 90 1.61 8.18 -4.47
CA GLN A 90 0.45 7.89 -5.31
C GLN A 90 0.40 8.78 -6.56
N TYR A 91 0.72 10.07 -6.41
CA TYR A 91 0.80 11.01 -7.52
C TYR A 91 1.92 10.62 -8.49
N ALA A 92 3.12 10.33 -8.00
CA ALA A 92 4.25 9.89 -8.81
C ALA A 92 3.92 8.59 -9.57
N ASN A 93 3.27 7.62 -8.92
CA ASN A 93 2.82 6.39 -9.57
C ASN A 93 1.77 6.66 -10.65
N ARG A 94 0.83 7.57 -10.39
CA ARG A 94 -0.18 7.95 -11.39
C ARG A 94 0.46 8.67 -12.57
N LEU A 95 1.35 9.62 -12.32
CA LEU A 95 2.10 10.34 -13.34
C LEU A 95 2.93 9.37 -14.17
N ARG A 96 3.64 8.43 -13.53
CA ARG A 96 4.38 7.38 -14.21
C ARG A 96 3.48 6.58 -15.14
N ARG A 97 2.32 6.10 -14.68
CA ARG A 97 1.34 5.39 -15.53
C ARG A 97 0.82 6.24 -16.69
N GLN A 98 0.67 7.55 -16.49
CA GLN A 98 0.23 8.47 -17.54
C GLN A 98 1.32 8.75 -18.56
N LEU A 99 2.57 8.91 -18.13
CA LEU A 99 3.74 9.12 -18.99
C LEU A 99 4.15 7.84 -19.74
N GLU A 100 3.99 6.69 -19.10
CA GLU A 100 4.04 5.37 -19.73
C GLU A 100 2.80 5.09 -20.59
N GLY A 101 1.89 6.06 -20.70
CA GLY A 101 0.62 6.00 -21.44
C GLY A 101 0.74 5.24 -22.75
N ASP A 102 -0.16 4.27 -22.92
CA ASP A 102 -0.35 3.48 -24.14
C ASP A 102 0.89 2.78 -24.70
N LYS A 103 1.93 2.48 -23.90
CA LYS A 103 2.74 1.31 -24.26
C LYS A 103 1.85 0.09 -24.11
N PRO A 104 1.44 -0.58 -25.20
CA PRO A 104 0.71 -1.83 -25.05
C PRO A 104 1.59 -2.73 -24.17
N HIS A 105 0.99 -3.27 -23.11
CA HIS A 105 1.66 -4.29 -22.32
C HIS A 105 2.23 -5.33 -23.29
N PRO A 106 3.44 -5.87 -23.12
CA PRO A 106 4.04 -6.81 -24.09
C PRO A 106 3.08 -7.96 -24.46
N SER A 107 2.28 -8.40 -23.49
CA SER A 107 1.19 -9.38 -23.68
C SER A 107 0.10 -8.95 -24.67
N ARG A 108 -0.20 -7.65 -24.81
CA ARG A 108 -1.13 -7.12 -25.83
C ARG A 108 -0.56 -7.22 -27.24
N GLU A 109 0.73 -6.99 -27.41
CA GLU A 109 1.40 -7.19 -28.71
C GLU A 109 1.44 -8.67 -29.07
N LEU A 110 1.85 -9.54 -28.14
CA LEU A 110 1.80 -11.00 -28.32
C LEU A 110 0.37 -11.50 -28.62
N ALA A 111 -0.64 -10.94 -27.96
CA ALA A 111 -2.04 -11.27 -28.24
C ALA A 111 -2.54 -10.74 -29.60
N SER A 112 -1.95 -9.65 -30.11
CA SER A 112 -2.24 -9.17 -31.47
C SER A 112 -1.66 -10.12 -32.52
N LEU A 113 -0.41 -10.58 -32.33
CA LEU A 113 0.26 -11.55 -33.20
C LEU A 113 -0.46 -12.91 -33.20
N ALA A 114 -0.92 -13.38 -32.04
CA ALA A 114 -1.72 -14.60 -31.94
C ALA A 114 -3.03 -14.50 -32.75
N ARG A 115 -3.74 -13.36 -32.65
CA ARG A 115 -4.98 -13.12 -33.41
C ARG A 115 -4.73 -13.03 -34.91
N GLN A 116 -3.62 -12.42 -35.32
CA GLN A 116 -3.23 -12.34 -36.72
C GLN A 116 -2.90 -13.73 -37.29
N ALA A 117 -2.12 -14.54 -36.57
CA ALA A 117 -1.81 -15.92 -36.96
C ALA A 117 -3.08 -16.79 -37.08
N LEU A 118 -4.07 -16.60 -36.20
CA LEU A 118 -5.38 -17.26 -36.32
C LEU A 118 -6.16 -16.81 -37.57
N ALA A 119 -6.11 -15.52 -37.91
CA ALA A 119 -6.77 -14.99 -39.11
C ALA A 119 -6.12 -15.50 -40.41
N GLU A 120 -4.81 -15.75 -40.38
CA GLU A 120 -4.03 -16.33 -41.48
C GLU A 120 -4.15 -17.88 -41.53
N GLY A 121 -4.80 -18.50 -40.56
CA GLY A 121 -4.97 -19.96 -40.47
C GLY A 121 -3.74 -20.71 -39.92
N ASP A 122 -2.69 -20.00 -39.51
CA ASP A 122 -1.50 -20.57 -38.86
C ASP A 122 -1.76 -20.82 -37.37
N THR A 123 -2.42 -21.94 -37.11
CA THR A 123 -2.73 -22.41 -35.75
C THR A 123 -1.48 -22.69 -34.92
N ARG A 124 -0.33 -23.01 -35.54
CA ARG A 124 0.93 -23.31 -34.84
C ARG A 124 1.59 -22.04 -34.33
N ALA A 125 1.65 -21.01 -35.15
CA ALA A 125 2.14 -19.69 -34.73
C ALA A 125 1.22 -19.07 -33.66
N ALA A 126 -0.11 -19.22 -33.80
CA ALA A 126 -1.06 -18.75 -32.78
C ALA A 126 -0.84 -19.40 -31.41
N GLN A 127 -0.67 -20.73 -31.38
CA GLN A 127 -0.38 -21.46 -30.14
C GLN A 127 0.98 -21.08 -29.54
N HIS A 128 1.99 -20.80 -30.37
CA HIS A 128 3.29 -20.34 -29.91
C HIS A 128 3.20 -19.00 -29.17
N TRP A 129 2.49 -18.03 -29.73
CA TRP A 129 2.27 -16.72 -29.10
C TRP A 129 1.44 -16.82 -27.81
N LEU A 130 0.42 -17.69 -27.79
CA LEU A 130 -0.37 -17.96 -26.58
C LEU A 130 0.48 -18.61 -25.46
N ALA A 131 1.33 -19.57 -25.80
CA ALA A 131 2.21 -20.22 -24.83
C ALA A 131 3.24 -19.26 -24.21
N LEU A 132 3.68 -18.23 -24.95
CA LEU A 132 4.55 -17.18 -24.40
C LEU A 132 3.82 -16.27 -23.42
N ILE A 133 2.54 -15.97 -23.67
CA ILE A 133 1.67 -15.22 -22.75
C ILE A 133 1.42 -16.01 -21.47
N GLU A 134 1.09 -17.30 -21.58
CA GLU A 134 0.81 -18.18 -20.42
C GLU A 134 2.03 -18.38 -19.51
N LYS A 135 3.24 -18.35 -20.08
CA LYS A 135 4.49 -18.46 -19.31
C LYS A 135 4.91 -17.17 -18.60
N GLY A 136 4.18 -16.06 -18.80
CA GLY A 136 4.46 -14.79 -18.16
C GLY A 136 5.77 -14.13 -18.64
N VAL A 137 6.24 -14.47 -19.84
CA VAL A 137 7.38 -13.79 -20.46
C VAL A 137 6.88 -12.45 -20.98
N ALA A 138 6.92 -11.42 -20.12
CA ALA A 138 6.61 -10.02 -20.41
C ALA A 138 7.70 -9.12 -19.87
#